data_AF-A0A957WH47-F1
#
_entry.id   AF-A0A957WH47-F1
#
_cell.length_a   1.000
_cell.length_b   1.000
_cell.length_c   1.000
_cell.angle_alpha   90.00
_cell.angle_beta   90.00
_cell.angle_gamma   90.00
#
_symmetry.space_group_name_H-M   'P 1'
#
loop_
_entity.id
_entity.type
_entity.pdbx_description
1 polymer ?
#
loop_
_entity_poly.entity_id
_entity_poly.type
_entity_poly.pdbx_seq_one_letter_code
_entity_poly.pdbx_strand_id
1 'polypeptide(L)'
;MSSLPRRWVGLLLLLAILALYWVTLDNGLRPDELTGGDLITHQYAQVEARPSNAPGYPLYTMGGWLWFRLGRLLFGWFLNPIQILSAYSMLWGLASLAVLYQILRGIFQRRLPAALLTAFQATTFFFWYYSVTTEQYTSAVFQTLLLIWLAF
;
A
#
# COMPACT_ATOMS: atom_id res chain seq x y z
N MET A 1 -33.41 -9.24 -3.96
CA MET A 1 -32.07 -8.86 -3.45
C MET A 1 -31.51 -7.80 -4.37
N SER A 2 -31.47 -6.54 -3.91
CA SER A 2 -31.02 -5.40 -4.69
C SER A 2 -29.58 -5.60 -5.17
N SER A 3 -29.39 -5.78 -6.48
CA SER A 3 -28.04 -5.80 -7.03
C SER A 3 -27.39 -4.45 -6.74
N LEU A 4 -26.35 -4.44 -5.90
CA LEU A 4 -25.48 -3.29 -5.70
C LEU A 4 -25.15 -2.73 -7.11
N PRO A 5 -25.37 -1.43 -7.36
CA PRO A 5 -25.18 -0.89 -8.70
C PRO A 5 -23.75 -1.24 -9.13
N ARG A 6 -23.62 -1.97 -10.25
CA ARG A 6 -22.36 -2.62 -10.67
C ARG A 6 -21.14 -1.69 -10.61
N ARG A 7 -21.39 -0.38 -10.77
CA ARG A 7 -20.42 0.73 -10.65
C ARG A 7 -19.66 0.78 -9.32
N TRP A 8 -20.26 0.33 -8.22
CA TRP A 8 -19.68 0.46 -6.87
C TRP A 8 -18.82 -0.72 -6.43
N VAL A 9 -18.83 -1.85 -7.16
CA VAL A 9 -18.12 -3.07 -6.74
C VAL A 9 -16.63 -2.82 -6.47
N GLY A 10 -15.95 -2.12 -7.39
CA GLY A 10 -14.54 -1.79 -7.22
C GLY A 10 -14.27 -0.86 -6.03
N LEU A 11 -15.12 0.14 -5.82
CA LEU A 11 -14.98 1.06 -4.69
C LEU A 11 -15.21 0.33 -3.35
N LEU A 12 -16.28 -0.45 -3.24
CA LEU A 12 -16.58 -1.21 -2.03
C LEU A 12 -15.48 -2.22 -1.70
N LEU A 13 -14.91 -2.86 -2.74
CA LEU A 13 -13.76 -3.73 -2.58
C LEU A 13 -12.56 -2.98 -2.00
N LEU A 14 -12.18 -1.84 -2.60
CA LEU A 14 -11.04 -1.04 -2.11
C LEU A 14 -11.28 -0.49 -0.71
N LEU A 15 -12.51 -0.10 -0.37
CA LEU A 15 -12.87 0.33 0.99
C LEU A 15 -12.78 -0.81 2.01
N ALA A 16 -13.20 -2.02 1.63
CA ALA A 16 -13.06 -3.19 2.48
C ALA A 16 -11.59 -3.55 2.72
N ILE A 17 -10.76 -3.47 1.67
CA ILE A 17 -9.30 -3.70 1.77
C ILE A 17 -8.64 -2.60 2.59
N LEU A 18 -9.01 -1.33 2.39
CA LEU A 18 -8.54 -0.22 3.21
C LEU A 18 -8.85 -0.46 4.69
N ALA A 19 -10.07 -0.88 5.03
CA ALA A 19 -10.44 -1.19 6.40
C ALA A 19 -9.60 -2.35 6.98
N LEU A 20 -9.38 -3.41 6.20
CA LEU A 20 -8.53 -4.54 6.59
C LEU A 20 -7.08 -4.10 6.86
N TYR A 21 -6.49 -3.35 5.92
CA TYR A 21 -5.12 -2.87 6.03
C TYR A 21 -4.98 -1.87 7.17
N TRP A 22 -5.98 -1.03 7.42
CA TRP A 22 -5.97 -0.09 8.53
C TRP A 22 -5.95 -0.79 9.90
N VAL A 23 -6.78 -1.82 10.08
CA VAL A 23 -6.86 -2.57 11.35
C VAL A 23 -5.60 -3.42 11.58
N THR A 24 -4.89 -3.76 10.51
CA THR A 24 -3.64 -4.56 10.56
C THR A 24 -2.38 -3.75 10.26
N LEU A 25 -2.50 -2.42 10.23
CA LEU A 25 -1.39 -1.51 9.98
C LEU A 25 -0.37 -1.66 11.10
N ASP A 26 0.91 -1.78 10.73
CA ASP A 26 1.97 -1.82 11.72
C ASP A 26 1.94 -0.54 12.57
N ASN A 27 1.96 -0.75 13.87
CA ASN A 27 1.86 0.27 14.90
C ASN A 27 3.08 0.29 15.83
N GLY A 28 4.12 -0.48 15.54
CA GLY A 28 5.36 -0.51 16.32
C GLY A 28 5.24 -1.22 17.66
N LEU A 29 4.13 -1.93 17.93
CA LEU A 29 3.97 -2.73 19.16
C LEU A 29 4.77 -4.04 19.15
N ARG A 30 5.50 -4.33 18.06
CA ARG A 30 6.37 -5.50 17.91
C ARG A 30 7.82 -5.05 17.70
N PRO A 31 8.47 -4.49 18.74
CA PRO A 31 9.78 -3.87 18.61
C PRO A 31 10.88 -4.83 18.14
N ASP A 32 10.70 -6.14 18.36
CA ASP A 32 11.65 -7.17 17.89
C ASP A 32 11.67 -7.29 16.35
N GLU A 33 10.58 -6.94 15.67
CA GLU A 33 10.54 -6.86 14.20
C GLU A 33 11.38 -5.67 13.67
N LEU A 34 11.70 -4.70 14.52
CA LEU A 34 12.50 -3.51 14.18
C LEU A 34 14.00 -3.70 14.41
N THR A 35 14.43 -4.76 15.11
CA THR A 35 15.85 -5.00 15.38
C THR A 35 16.55 -5.65 14.19
N GLY A 36 17.36 -4.85 13.47
CA GLY A 36 18.32 -5.35 12.47
C GLY A 36 17.73 -5.81 11.13
N GLY A 37 16.43 -5.60 10.90
CA GLY A 37 15.72 -5.97 9.66
C GLY A 37 15.63 -4.85 8.61
N ASP A 38 15.03 -5.16 7.46
CA ASP A 38 14.80 -4.18 6.38
C ASP A 38 13.91 -3.02 6.87
N LEU A 39 12.85 -3.32 7.63
CA LEU A 39 11.90 -2.35 8.21
C LEU A 39 12.53 -1.05 8.74
N ILE A 40 13.49 -1.17 9.65
CA ILE A 40 14.12 0.00 10.28
C ILE A 40 14.96 0.81 9.29
N THR A 41 15.54 0.16 8.29
CA THR A 41 16.32 0.83 7.23
C THR A 41 15.42 1.71 6.38
N HIS A 42 14.22 1.22 6.01
CA HIS A 42 13.23 2.02 5.28
C HIS A 42 12.72 3.20 6.12
N GLN A 43 12.40 2.96 7.39
CA GLN A 43 11.96 4.01 8.32
C GLN A 43 13.01 5.10 8.42
N TYR A 44 14.26 4.71 8.68
CA TYR A 44 15.37 5.63 8.78
C TYR A 44 15.58 6.42 7.49
N ALA A 45 15.52 5.77 6.34
CA ALA A 45 15.70 6.44 5.05
C ALA A 45 14.63 7.50 4.79
N GLN A 46 13.36 7.21 5.09
CA GLN A 46 12.25 8.15 4.95
C GLN A 46 12.29 9.28 5.97
N VAL A 47 12.63 9.00 7.23
CA VAL A 47 12.67 10.04 8.27
C VAL A 47 13.81 11.03 8.04
N GLU A 48 14.99 10.53 7.68
CA GLU A 48 16.22 11.34 7.52
C GLU A 48 16.44 11.87 6.09
N ALA A 49 15.50 11.67 5.17
CA ALA A 49 15.63 12.05 3.77
C ALA A 49 16.93 11.51 3.13
N ARG A 50 17.16 10.20 3.20
CA ARG A 50 18.37 9.54 2.66
C ARG A 50 18.09 8.83 1.34
N PRO A 51 18.08 9.54 0.20
CA PRO A 51 17.63 9.00 -1.09
C PRO A 51 18.44 7.81 -1.60
N SER A 52 19.68 7.65 -1.13
CA SER A 52 20.62 6.61 -1.55
C SER A 52 20.64 5.37 -0.66
N ASN A 53 19.91 5.35 0.47
CA ASN A 53 19.86 4.17 1.35
C ASN A 53 18.89 3.11 0.83
N ALA A 54 19.18 1.83 1.08
CA ALA A 54 18.28 0.71 0.83
C ALA A 54 16.88 1.02 1.40
N PRO A 55 15.82 0.84 0.60
CA PRO A 55 15.74 0.03 -0.63
C PRO A 55 16.25 0.73 -1.92
N GLY A 56 16.87 1.90 -1.83
CA GLY A 56 17.67 2.47 -2.93
C GLY A 56 16.84 3.20 -4.00
N TYR A 57 15.64 3.65 -3.66
CA TYR A 57 14.76 4.34 -4.60
C TYR A 57 14.53 5.81 -4.23
N PRO A 58 15.28 6.76 -4.82
CA PRO A 58 15.23 8.18 -4.45
C PRO A 58 13.82 8.76 -4.43
N LEU A 59 12.99 8.44 -5.43
CA LEU A 59 11.62 8.94 -5.51
C LEU A 59 10.75 8.44 -4.36
N TYR A 60 10.84 7.16 -4.02
CA TYR A 60 10.02 6.59 -2.95
C TYR A 60 10.50 7.04 -1.58
N THR A 61 11.81 7.09 -1.36
CA THR A 61 12.37 7.59 -0.12
C THR A 61 12.03 9.06 0.11
N MET A 62 12.18 9.92 -0.90
CA MET A 62 11.85 11.34 -0.78
C MET A 62 10.34 11.59 -0.71
N GLY A 63 9.53 10.80 -1.42
CA GLY A 63 8.08 10.83 -1.29
C GLY A 63 7.62 10.37 0.09
N GLY A 64 8.25 9.33 0.64
CA GLY A 64 8.02 8.82 1.99
C GLY A 64 8.44 9.82 3.06
N TRP A 65 9.54 10.54 2.85
CA TRP A 65 9.94 11.67 3.68
C TRP A 65 8.87 12.76 3.70
N LEU A 66 8.43 13.22 2.53
CA LEU A 66 7.39 14.24 2.44
C LEU A 66 6.09 13.77 3.10
N TRP A 67 5.68 12.53 2.83
CA TRP A 67 4.55 11.88 3.46
C TRP A 67 4.67 11.87 4.98
N PHE A 68 5.84 11.48 5.51
CA PHE A 68 6.09 11.45 6.95
C PHE A 68 5.99 12.84 7.57
N ARG A 69 6.64 13.85 6.98
CA ARG A 69 6.63 15.23 7.50
C ARG A 69 5.21 15.81 7.53
N LEU A 70 4.46 15.65 6.44
CA LEU A 70 3.07 16.10 6.36
C LEU A 70 2.15 15.28 7.28
N GLY A 71 2.32 13.97 7.34
CA GLY A 71 1.54 13.09 8.20
C GLY A 71 1.76 13.38 9.69
N ARG A 72 3.01 13.67 10.09
CA ARG A 72 3.31 14.12 11.46
C ARG A 72 2.63 15.45 11.78
N LEU A 73 2.61 16.39 10.83
CA LEU A 73 1.96 17.68 11.01
C LEU A 73 0.43 17.56 11.13
N LEU A 74 -0.21 16.77 10.26
CA LEU A 74 -1.67 16.69 10.15
C LEU A 74 -2.31 15.68 11.11
N PHE A 75 -1.62 14.56 11.36
CA PHE A 75 -2.20 13.38 12.00
C PHE A 75 -1.39 12.91 13.22
N GLY A 76 -0.29 13.60 13.57
CA GLY A 76 0.58 13.21 14.68
C GLY A 76 -0.07 13.26 16.06
N TRP A 77 -1.29 13.82 16.18
CA TRP A 77 -2.10 13.84 17.40
C TRP A 77 -2.85 12.52 17.67
N PHE A 78 -3.03 11.65 16.66
CA PHE A 78 -3.64 10.32 16.85
C PHE A 78 -2.85 9.16 16.24
N LEU A 79 -1.99 9.41 15.25
CA LEU A 79 -1.12 8.38 14.67
C LEU A 79 0.28 8.48 15.22
N ASN A 80 0.83 7.33 15.58
CA ASN A 80 2.23 7.23 15.94
C ASN A 80 3.12 7.28 14.68
N PRO A 81 4.44 7.55 14.82
CA PRO A 81 5.34 7.66 13.69
C PRO A 81 5.38 6.43 12.78
N ILE A 82 5.34 5.22 13.35
CA ILE A 82 5.37 3.96 12.59
C ILE A 82 4.11 3.82 11.74
N GLN A 83 2.93 4.08 12.31
CA GLN A 83 1.67 4.05 11.58
C GLN A 83 1.68 5.03 10.39
N ILE A 84 2.23 6.24 10.57
CA ILE A 84 2.33 7.21 9.47
C ILE A 84 3.24 6.66 8.37
N LEU A 85 4.40 6.10 8.72
CA LEU A 85 5.32 5.50 7.74
C LEU A 85 4.70 4.30 7.03
N SER A 86 4.06 3.38 7.77
CA SER A 86 3.39 2.20 7.23
C SER A 86 2.21 2.56 6.33
N ALA A 87 1.48 3.64 6.65
CA ALA A 87 0.40 4.14 5.81
C ALA A 87 0.87 4.58 4.41
N TYR A 88 2.15 4.90 4.24
CA TYR A 88 2.72 5.17 2.92
C TYR A 88 2.79 3.90 2.06
N SER A 89 3.22 2.77 2.61
CA SER A 89 3.16 1.48 1.90
C SER A 89 1.73 1.05 1.61
N MET A 90 0.80 1.34 2.53
CA MET A 90 -0.63 1.07 2.35
C MET A 90 -1.20 1.85 1.17
N LEU A 91 -0.81 3.13 1.00
CA LEU A 91 -1.20 3.94 -0.15
C LEU A 91 -0.79 3.25 -1.46
N TRP A 92 0.46 2.79 -1.57
CA TRP A 92 0.96 2.11 -2.76
C TRP A 92 0.32 0.72 -2.97
N GLY A 93 0.03 -0.01 -1.89
CA GLY A 93 -0.70 -1.28 -1.94
C GLY A 93 -2.11 -1.09 -2.50
N LEU A 94 -2.84 -0.10 -2.01
CA LEU A 94 -4.19 0.24 -2.51
C LEU A 94 -4.15 0.73 -3.96
N ALA A 95 -3.18 1.56 -4.32
CA ALA A 95 -2.99 2.01 -5.70
C ALA A 95 -2.69 0.83 -6.64
N SER A 96 -1.83 -0.10 -6.24
CA SER A 96 -1.55 -1.34 -6.98
C SER A 96 -2.81 -2.14 -7.23
N LEU A 97 -3.62 -2.37 -6.19
CA LEU A 97 -4.85 -3.13 -6.28
C LEU A 97 -5.91 -2.43 -7.14
N ALA A 98 -5.97 -1.11 -7.08
CA ALA A 98 -6.85 -0.33 -7.95
C ALA A 98 -6.47 -0.52 -9.42
N VAL A 99 -5.18 -0.44 -9.78
CA VAL A 99 -4.71 -0.66 -11.15
C VAL A 99 -4.92 -2.12 -11.58
N LEU A 100 -4.58 -3.09 -10.72
CA LEU A 100 -4.83 -4.51 -10.97
C LEU A 100 -6.31 -4.76 -11.28
N TYR A 101 -7.20 -4.19 -10.49
CA TYR A 101 -8.64 -4.30 -10.72
C TYR A 101 -9.05 -3.76 -12.10
N GLN A 102 -8.48 -2.63 -12.54
CA GLN A 102 -8.78 -2.09 -13.88
C GLN A 102 -8.24 -2.97 -15.01
N ILE A 103 -7.02 -3.51 -14.88
CA ILE A 103 -6.46 -4.47 -15.84
C ILE A 103 -7.38 -5.69 -15.96
N LEU A 104 -7.74 -6.30 -14.83
CA LEU A 104 -8.62 -7.48 -14.80
C LEU A 104 -10.02 -7.17 -15.34
N ARG A 105 -10.51 -5.94 -15.16
CA ARG A 105 -11.77 -5.49 -15.77
C ARG A 105 -11.69 -5.34 -17.30
N GLY A 106 -10.51 -5.09 -17.85
CA GLY A 106 -10.27 -5.13 -19.29
C GLY A 106 -10.29 -6.56 -19.86
N ILE A 107 -9.95 -7.55 -19.03
CA ILE A 107 -9.85 -8.97 -19.42
C ILE A 107 -11.20 -9.70 -19.25
N PHE A 108 -11.88 -9.53 -18.12
CA PHE A 108 -13.11 -10.26 -17.80
C PHE A 108 -14.38 -9.51 -18.18
N GLN A 109 -15.30 -10.18 -18.89
CA GLN A 109 -16.63 -9.62 -19.21
C GLN A 109 -17.49 -9.37 -17.95
N ARG A 110 -17.31 -10.17 -16.89
CA ARG A 110 -18.01 -10.03 -15.61
C ARG A 110 -17.07 -9.39 -14.58
N ARG A 111 -17.62 -8.50 -13.73
CA ARG A 111 -16.84 -7.79 -12.69
C ARG A 111 -16.43 -8.67 -11.50
N LEU A 112 -17.17 -9.77 -11.26
CA LEU A 112 -16.95 -10.60 -10.08
C LEU A 112 -15.57 -11.31 -10.10
N PRO A 113 -15.13 -11.96 -11.19
CA PRO A 113 -13.77 -12.52 -11.26
C PRO A 113 -12.67 -11.48 -11.00
N ALA A 114 -12.77 -10.29 -11.60
CA ALA A 114 -11.81 -9.21 -11.35
C ALA A 114 -11.76 -8.80 -9.87
N ALA A 115 -12.92 -8.69 -9.23
CA ALA A 115 -13.01 -8.38 -7.81
C ALA A 115 -12.42 -9.50 -6.94
N LEU A 116 -12.74 -10.77 -7.23
CA LEU A 116 -12.24 -11.92 -6.47
C LEU A 116 -10.72 -12.07 -6.58
N LEU A 117 -10.15 -11.92 -7.78
CA LEU A 117 -8.70 -12.00 -7.98
C LEU A 117 -7.97 -10.82 -7.33
N THR A 118 -8.55 -9.62 -7.38
CA THR A 118 -8.00 -8.46 -6.66
C THR A 118 -8.05 -8.67 -5.14
N ALA A 119 -9.18 -9.17 -4.62
CA ALA A 119 -9.32 -9.50 -3.20
C ALA A 119 -8.33 -10.58 -2.78
N PHE A 120 -8.16 -11.62 -3.60
CA PHE A 120 -7.19 -12.67 -3.37
C PHE A 120 -5.77 -12.09 -3.27
N GLN A 121 -5.35 -11.31 -4.27
CA GLN A 121 -4.05 -10.64 -4.26
C GLN A 121 -3.84 -9.80 -2.99
N ALA A 122 -4.85 -9.02 -2.60
CA ALA A 122 -4.81 -8.16 -1.41
C ALA A 122 -4.55 -8.94 -0.10
N THR A 123 -4.89 -10.22 -0.06
CA THR A 123 -4.75 -11.09 1.12
C THR A 123 -3.60 -12.09 1.02
N THR A 124 -2.84 -12.11 -0.08
CA THR A 124 -1.64 -12.96 -0.16
C THR A 124 -0.60 -12.50 0.85
N PHE A 125 0.10 -13.46 1.47
CA PHE A 125 1.03 -13.21 2.58
C PHE A 125 1.99 -12.05 2.31
N PHE A 126 2.76 -12.13 1.21
CA PHE A 126 3.75 -11.10 0.88
C PHE A 126 3.11 -9.75 0.56
N PHE A 127 2.05 -9.74 -0.25
CA PHE A 127 1.47 -8.47 -0.68
C PHE A 127 0.80 -7.74 0.50
N TRP A 128 0.10 -8.48 1.36
CA TRP A 128 -0.47 -7.91 2.58
C TRP A 128 0.64 -7.38 3.47
N TYR A 129 1.61 -8.21 3.85
CA TYR A 129 2.71 -7.82 4.73
C TYR A 129 3.37 -6.51 4.26
N TYR A 130 3.78 -6.43 3.00
CA TYR A 130 4.41 -5.23 2.46
C TYR A 130 3.46 -4.04 2.24
N SER A 131 2.15 -4.24 2.29
CA SER A 131 1.17 -3.16 2.25
C SER A 131 0.92 -2.54 3.61
N VAL A 132 1.20 -3.24 4.71
CA VAL A 132 0.89 -2.78 6.07
C VAL A 132 2.13 -2.47 6.91
N THR A 133 3.32 -2.70 6.38
CA THR A 133 4.61 -2.36 7.00
C THR A 133 5.36 -1.28 6.23
N THR A 134 6.49 -0.80 6.74
CA THR A 134 7.24 0.33 6.15
C THR A 134 8.11 -0.03 4.94
N GLU A 135 8.05 -1.27 4.46
CA GLU A 135 9.03 -1.82 3.49
C GLU A 135 8.78 -1.44 2.01
N GLN A 136 7.81 -0.58 1.68
CA GLN A 136 7.65 0.08 0.36
C GLN A 136 7.68 -0.79 -0.94
N TYR A 137 7.74 -2.12 -0.88
CA TYR A 137 7.79 -2.99 -2.07
C TYR A 137 6.54 -2.88 -2.95
N THR A 138 5.39 -2.54 -2.36
CA THR A 138 4.12 -2.33 -3.09
C THR A 138 4.19 -1.16 -4.07
N SER A 139 5.12 -0.23 -3.88
CA SER A 139 5.32 0.88 -4.81
C SER A 139 5.88 0.43 -6.16
N ALA A 140 6.79 -0.56 -6.16
CA ALA A 140 7.33 -1.17 -7.37
C ALA A 140 6.27 -2.04 -8.08
N VAL A 141 5.44 -2.75 -7.30
CA VAL A 141 4.29 -3.49 -7.84
C VAL A 141 3.32 -2.52 -8.53
N PHE A 142 3.02 -1.38 -7.92
CA PHE A 142 2.18 -0.35 -8.52
C PHE A 142 2.74 0.11 -9.86
N GLN A 143 4.03 0.47 -9.92
CA GLN A 143 4.65 0.91 -11.16
C GLN A 143 4.61 -0.16 -12.24
N THR A 144 4.89 -1.42 -11.89
CA THR A 144 4.85 -2.55 -12.83
C THR A 144 3.45 -2.72 -13.41
N LEU A 145 2.42 -2.72 -12.56
CA LEU A 145 1.03 -2.80 -12.99
C LEU A 145 0.62 -1.57 -13.80
N LEU A 146 1.07 -0.38 -13.42
CA LEU A 146 0.77 0.86 -14.14
C LEU A 146 1.36 0.84 -15.55
N LEU A 147 2.61 0.38 -15.71
CA LEU A 147 3.24 0.21 -17.02
C LEU A 147 2.46 -0.78 -17.89
N ILE A 148 2.04 -1.92 -17.31
CA ILE A 148 1.20 -2.89 -18.02
C ILE A 148 -0.13 -2.25 -18.42
N TRP A 149 -0.78 -1.52 -17.51
CA TRP A 149 -2.06 -0.88 -17.77
C TRP A 149 -1.98 0.21 -18.84
N LEU A 150 -0.88 0.97 -18.91
CA LEU A 150 -0.66 2.02 -19.91
C LEU A 150 -0.21 1.48 -21.27
N ALA A 151 0.25 0.23 -21.33
CA ALA A 151 0.69 -0.39 -22.58
C ALA A 151 -0.47 -0.88 -23.47
N PHE A 152 -1.69 -0.93 -22.93
CA PHE A 152 -2.91 -1.40 -23.60
C PHE A 152 -4.02 -0.35 -23.50
#